data_AF-A0A366E307-F1
#
_entry.id   AF-A0A366E307-F1
#
_cell.length_a   1.000
_cell.length_b   1.000
_cell.length_c   1.000
_cell.angle_alpha   90.00
_cell.angle_beta   90.00
_cell.angle_gamma   90.00
#
_symmetry.space_group_name_H-M   'P 1'
#
loop_
_entity.id
_entity.type
_entity.pdbx_description
1 polymer ?
#
loop_
_entity_poly.entity_id
_entity_poly.type
_entity_poly.pdbx_seq_one_letter_code
_entity_poly.pdbx_strand_id
1 'polypeptide(L)' 'MHAGDLDGHPILTCTAPWRHTDLPGNPPAAAYLRHLAAGLAESHGWPLPRIAEYLATRPGAAPRWTPNAVLDLLRADI' A
#
# COMPACT_ATOMS: atom_id res chain seq x y z
N MET A 1 7.05 -0.29 18.51
CA MET A 1 7.23 -1.75 18.37
C MET A 1 8.66 -2.00 17.89
N HIS A 2 9.40 -2.95 18.46
CA HIS A 2 10.71 -3.37 17.95
C HIS A 2 10.50 -4.47 16.90
N ALA A 3 10.89 -4.23 15.64
CA ALA A 3 10.64 -5.16 14.54
C ALA A 3 11.81 -6.11 14.24
N GLY A 4 12.92 -5.96 14.95
CA GLY A 4 14.17 -6.72 14.75
C GLY A 4 15.36 -5.80 14.53
N ASP A 5 16.52 -6.37 14.24
CA ASP A 5 17.75 -5.66 13.92
C ASP A 5 18.22 -6.01 12.50
N LEU A 6 18.72 -5.01 11.76
CA LEU A 6 19.37 -5.18 10.45
C LEU A 6 20.81 -4.65 10.55
N ASP A 7 21.79 -5.52 10.30
CA ASP A 7 23.22 -5.18 10.40
C ASP A 7 23.59 -4.49 11.73
N GLY A 8 23.01 -4.94 12.83
CA GLY A 8 23.23 -4.39 14.18
C GLY A 8 22.47 -3.10 14.49
N HIS A 9 21.57 -2.66 13.60
CA HIS A 9 20.75 -1.46 13.78
C HIS A 9 19.28 -1.82 13.99
N PRO A 10 18.57 -1.19 14.95
CA PRO A 10 17.18 -1.52 15.22
C PRO A 10 16.27 -1.08 14.08
N ILE A 11 15.37 -1.96 13.68
CA ILE A 11 14.29 -1.67 12.76
C ILE A 11 13.10 -1.13 13.57
N LEU A 12 12.72 0.10 13.25
CA LEU A 12 11.59 0.78 13.87
C LEU A 12 10.40 0.80 12.93
N THR A 13 9.22 0.44 13.45
CA THR A 13 7.95 0.61 12.74
C THR A 13 7.09 1.62 13.48
N CYS A 14 6.62 2.61 12.74
CA CYS A 14 5.71 3.64 13.24
C CYS A 14 4.29 3.29 12.79
N THR A 15 3.40 3.07 13.76
CA THR A 15 1.97 2.85 13.54
C THR A 15 1.16 3.84 14.36
N ALA A 16 -0.03 4.17 13.89
CA ALA A 16 -0.96 4.96 14.71
C ALA A 16 -1.29 4.22 16.03
N PRO A 17 -1.54 4.93 17.13
CA PRO A 17 -1.82 4.32 18.42
C PRO A 17 -3.25 3.72 18.52
N TRP A 18 -4.14 4.04 17.58
CA TRP A 18 -5.48 3.48 17.46
C TRP A 18 -5.54 2.33 16.44
N ARG A 19 -6.56 1.47 16.55
CA ARG A 19 -6.82 0.41 15.56
C ARG A 19 -7.40 1.04 14.29
N HIS A 20 -7.17 0.38 13.15
CA HIS A 20 -7.71 0.87 11.87
C HIS A 20 -9.26 0.89 11.82
N THR A 21 -9.92 0.14 12.70
CA THR A 21 -11.38 0.11 12.88
C THR A 21 -11.92 1.25 13.75
N ASP A 22 -11.05 1.96 14.47
CA ASP A 22 -11.45 3.00 15.41
C ASP A 22 -11.71 4.34 14.70
N LEU A 23 -11.35 4.46 13.42
CA LEU A 23 -11.57 5.64 12.58
C LEU A 23 -12.46 5.32 11.38
N PRO A 24 -13.23 6.30 10.89
CA PRO A 24 -13.86 6.19 9.57
C PRO A 24 -12.82 5.89 8.49
N GLY A 25 -13.14 4.99 7.57
CA GLY A 25 -12.26 4.68 6.44
C GLY A 25 -12.08 5.88 5.53
N ASN A 26 -10.83 6.28 5.29
CA ASN A 26 -10.47 7.28 4.28
C ASN A 26 -9.63 6.59 3.19
N PRO A 27 -10.16 6.45 1.95
CA PRO A 27 -9.44 5.78 0.90
C PRO A 27 -8.13 6.51 0.55
N PRO A 28 -7.03 5.79 0.29
CA PRO A 28 -5.78 6.41 -0.09
C PRO A 28 -5.90 7.30 -1.33
N ALA A 29 -5.12 8.38 -1.37
CA ALA A 29 -5.00 9.21 -2.55
C ALA A 29 -4.35 8.44 -3.71
N ALA A 30 -4.68 8.82 -4.95
CA ALA A 30 -4.13 8.21 -6.16
C ALA A 30 -2.59 8.23 -6.17
N ALA A 31 -1.97 9.37 -5.87
CA ALA A 31 -0.52 9.51 -5.82
C ALA A 31 0.14 8.56 -4.80
N TYR A 32 -0.52 8.30 -3.68
CA TYR A 32 -0.01 7.37 -2.67
C TYR A 32 -0.05 5.92 -3.16
N LEU A 33 -1.10 5.52 -3.89
CA LEU A 33 -1.16 4.20 -4.52
C LEU A 33 -0.05 4.00 -5.55
N ARG A 34 0.28 5.03 -6.34
CA ARG A 34 1.39 4.98 -7.30
C ARG A 34 2.74 4.80 -6.61
N HIS A 35 2.97 5.54 -5.52
CA HIS A 35 4.18 5.41 -4.74
C HIS A 35 4.35 4.00 -4.16
N LEU A 36 3.28 3.40 -3.61
CA LEU A 36 3.31 2.01 -3.13
C LEU A 36 3.53 1.02 -4.28
N ALA A 37 2.93 1.25 -5.44
CA ALA A 37 3.09 0.39 -6.61
C ALA A 37 4.54 0.35 -7.10
N ALA A 38 5.22 1.51 -7.16
CA ALA A 38 6.63 1.58 -7.53
C ALA A 38 7.49 0.73 -6.57
N GLY A 39 7.33 0.90 -5.26
CA GLY A 39 8.09 0.12 -4.27
C GLY A 39 7.82 -1.39 -4.36
N LEU A 40 6.57 -1.81 -4.62
CA LEU A 40 6.23 -3.23 -4.80
C LEU A 40 6.83 -3.80 -6.09
N ALA A 41 6.87 -3.02 -7.17
CA ALA A 41 7.50 -3.42 -8.42
C ALA A 41 9.02 -3.56 -8.26
N GLU A 42 9.67 -2.60 -7.61
CA GLU A 42 11.12 -2.60 -7.37
C GLU A 42 11.56 -3.72 -6.42
N SER A 43 10.84 -3.89 -5.30
CA SER A 43 11.24 -4.82 -4.24
C SER A 43 10.87 -6.27 -4.51
N HIS A 44 9.79 -6.52 -5.26
CA HIS A 44 9.27 -7.86 -5.51
C HIS A 44 9.18 -8.26 -6.99
N GLY A 45 9.44 -7.34 -7.93
CA GLY A 45 9.30 -7.62 -9.36
C GLY A 45 7.86 -7.92 -9.78
N TRP A 46 6.86 -7.47 -9.03
CA TRP A 46 5.47 -7.82 -9.31
C TRP A 46 4.92 -7.08 -10.53
N PRO A 47 4.14 -7.75 -11.39
CA PRO A 47 3.46 -7.10 -12.50
C PRO A 47 2.30 -6.24 -12.00
N LEU A 48 1.95 -5.18 -12.76
CA LEU A 48 0.90 -4.22 -12.39
C LEU A 48 -0.45 -4.86 -11.99
N PRO A 49 -0.98 -5.91 -12.67
CA PRO A 49 -2.24 -6.53 -12.26
C PRO A 49 -2.18 -7.12 -10.84
N ARG A 50 -1.06 -7.75 -10.46
CA ARG A 50 -0.86 -8.31 -9.12
C ARG A 50 -0.77 -7.22 -8.06
N ILE A 51 -0.08 -6.12 -8.38
CA ILE A 51 0.02 -4.96 -7.50
C ILE A 51 -1.36 -4.33 -7.29
N ALA A 52 -2.12 -4.13 -8.37
CA ALA A 52 -3.44 -3.53 -8.32
C ALA A 52 -4.43 -4.36 -7.48
N GLU A 53 -4.43 -5.69 -7.66
CA GLU A 53 -5.21 -6.61 -6.85
C GLU A 53 -4.82 -6.49 -5.37
N TYR A 54 -3.52 -6.62 -5.06
CA TYR A 54 -3.03 -6.55 -3.68
C TYR A 54 -3.42 -5.26 -2.96
N LEU A 55 -3.24 -4.11 -3.62
CA LEU A 55 -3.54 -2.80 -3.06
C LEU A 55 -5.05 -2.60 -2.84
N ALA A 56 -5.88 -3.04 -3.79
CA ALA A 56 -7.32 -2.91 -3.69
C ALA A 56 -7.94 -3.77 -2.57
N THR A 57 -7.31 -4.88 -2.18
CA THR A 57 -7.84 -5.71 -1.06
C THR A 57 -7.42 -5.21 0.33
N ARG A 58 -6.64 -4.12 0.45
CA ARG A 58 -6.26 -3.59 1.77
C ARG A 58 -7.48 -2.93 2.44
N PRO A 59 -7.69 -3.08 3.77
CA PRO A 59 -8.87 -2.53 4.44
C PRO A 59 -9.14 -1.04 4.16
N GLY A 60 -8.09 -0.23 4.09
CA GLY A 60 -8.22 1.20 3.78
C GLY A 60 -8.61 1.52 2.33
N ALA A 61 -8.42 0.59 1.39
CA ALA A 61 -8.71 0.78 -0.03
C ALA A 61 -10.19 0.52 -0.39
N ALA A 62 -10.87 -0.33 0.38
CA ALA A 62 -12.24 -0.78 0.16
C ALA A 62 -13.28 0.33 -0.10
N PRO A 63 -13.22 1.53 0.50
CA PRO A 63 -14.22 2.58 0.26
C PRO A 63 -14.26 3.12 -1.18
N ARG A 64 -13.19 2.93 -1.99
CA ARG A 64 -13.07 3.58 -3.30
C ARG A 64 -12.40 2.74 -4.37
N TRP A 65 -11.45 1.90 -4.00
CA TRP A 65 -10.51 1.31 -4.94
C TRP A 65 -10.88 -0.14 -5.22
N THR A 66 -11.20 -0.41 -6.49
CA THR A 66 -11.31 -1.77 -7.02
C THR A 66 -10.01 -2.16 -7.73
N PRO A 67 -9.70 -3.46 -7.88
CA PRO A 67 -8.51 -3.89 -8.62
C PRO A 67 -8.41 -3.26 -10.01
N ASN A 68 -9.53 -3.18 -10.75
CA ASN A 68 -9.56 -2.57 -12.08
C ASN A 68 -9.28 -1.06 -12.03
N ALA A 69 -9.91 -0.33 -11.11
CA ALA A 69 -9.69 1.11 -10.98
C ALA A 69 -8.24 1.45 -10.59
N VAL A 70 -7.61 0.61 -9.75
CA VAL A 70 -6.18 0.75 -9.43
C VAL A 70 -5.32 0.41 -10.65
N LEU A 71 -5.64 -0.65 -11.40
CA LEU A 71 -4.88 -1.01 -12.59
C LEU A 71 -4.92 0.09 -13.66
N ASP A 72 -6.09 0.68 -13.90
CA ASP A 72 -6.26 1.79 -14.83
C ASP A 72 -5.48 3.03 -14.37
N LEU A 73 -5.53 3.33 -13.06
CA LEU A 73 -4.74 4.40 -12.45
C LEU A 73 -3.23 4.22 -12.68
N LEU A 74 -2.73 2.99 -12.52
CA LEU A 74 -1.30 2.69 -12.66
C LEU A 74 -0.83 2.70 -14.12
N ARG A 75 -1.71 2.33 -15.07
CA ARG A 75 -1.41 2.40 -16.51
C ARG A 75 -1.38 3.83 -17.04
N ALA A 76 -2.17 4.73 -16.47
CA ALA A 76 -2.24 6.13 -16.89
C ALA A 76 -0.99 6.96 -16.51
N ASP A 77 -0.06 6.39 -15.74
CA ASP A 77 1.16 7.04 -15.26
C ASP A 77 2.44 6.54 -15.96
N ILE A 78 2.31 5.68 -16.98
CA ILE A 78 3.39 5.07 -17.76
C ILE A 78 3.35 5.55 -19.20
#